data_AF-A0A4Q2ZAZ5-F1
#
_entry.id   AF-A0A4Q2ZAZ5-F1
#
_cell.length_a   1.000
_cell.length_b   1.000
_cell.length_c   1.000
_cell.angle_alpha   90.00
_cell.angle_beta   90.00
_cell.angle_gamma   90.00
#
_symmetry.space_group_name_H-M   'P 1'
#
loop_
_entity.id
_entity.type
_entity.pdbx_description
1 polymer ?
#
loop_
_entity_poly.entity_id
_entity_poly.type
_entity_poly.pdbx_seq_one_letter_code
_entity_poly.pdbx_strand_id
1 'polypeptide(L)' 'MRCRHPLIPKLWLMTDERMGDDLWDALKRLPRGSGVIFRHYGVA' A
#
# COMPACT_ATOMS: atom_id res chain seq x y z
N MET A 1 -18.28 -24.08 -3.51
CA MET A 1 -17.02 -23.41 -3.89
C MET A 1 -16.60 -22.50 -2.74
N ARG A 2 -15.51 -22.82 -2.04
CA ARG A 2 -14.95 -21.90 -1.03
C ARG A 2 -14.20 -20.82 -1.81
N CYS A 3 -14.51 -19.53 -1.61
CA CYS A 3 -13.73 -18.46 -2.21
C CYS A 3 -12.26 -18.65 -1.80
N ARG A 4 -11.42 -19.07 -2.74
CA ARG A 4 -9.98 -19.29 -2.53
C ARG A 4 -9.22 -17.99 -2.35
N HIS A 5 -9.84 -16.86 -2.73
CA HIS A 5 -9.25 -15.56 -2.53
C HIS A 5 -9.78 -14.96 -1.21
N PRO A 6 -8.91 -14.70 -0.22
CA PRO A 6 -9.29 -13.90 0.95
C PRO A 6 -9.75 -12.49 0.51
N LEU A 7 -10.34 -11.72 1.41
CA LEU A 7 -10.78 -10.34 1.12
C LEU A 7 -9.60 -9.51 0.58
N ILE A 8 -9.54 -9.32 -0.74
CA ILE A 8 -8.51 -8.49 -1.39
C ILE A 8 -8.80 -7.03 -1.06
N PRO A 9 -7.77 -6.24 -0.72
CA PRO A 9 -7.91 -4.80 -0.66
C PRO A 9 -8.48 -4.23 -1.96
N LYS A 10 -9.51 -3.39 -1.83
CA LYS A 10 -10.09 -2.65 -2.97
C LYS A 10 -9.37 -1.32 -3.23
N LEU A 11 -8.57 -0.86 -2.26
CA LEU A 11 -7.81 0.37 -2.32
C LEU A 11 -6.33 0.06 -2.08
N TRP A 12 -5.47 0.64 -2.90
CA TRP A 12 -4.03 0.43 -2.85
C TRP A 12 -3.30 1.77 -2.81
N LEU A 13 -2.43 1.94 -1.81
CA LEU A 13 -1.47 3.03 -1.78
C LEU A 13 -0.19 2.58 -2.46
N MET A 14 0.19 3.22 -3.56
CA MET A 14 1.52 3.07 -4.14
C MET A 14 2.47 4.00 -3.39
N THR A 15 3.51 3.45 -2.75
CA THR A 15 4.57 4.27 -2.16
C THR A 15 5.65 4.51 -3.19
N ASP A 16 6.29 5.67 -3.10
CA ASP A 16 7.49 6.03 -3.86
C ASP A 16 8.54 6.57 -2.88
N GLU A 17 9.81 6.30 -3.13
CA GLU A 17 10.91 6.72 -2.24
C GLU A 17 10.98 8.24 -2.05
N ARG A 18 10.48 9.01 -3.02
CA ARG A 18 10.45 10.47 -2.98
C ARG A 18 9.42 11.01 -2.01
N MET A 19 8.48 10.17 -1.54
CA MET A 19 7.47 10.59 -0.57
C MET A 19 8.07 10.87 0.81
N GLY A 20 9.23 10.28 1.15
CA GLY A 20 9.92 10.54 2.43
C GLY A 20 8.96 10.51 3.63
N ASP A 21 8.89 11.62 4.36
CA ASP A 21 8.06 11.76 5.56
C ASP A 21 6.55 11.88 5.27
N ASP A 22 6.15 12.32 4.07
CA ASP A 22 4.73 12.43 3.68
C ASP A 22 4.04 11.07 3.60
N LEU A 23 4.82 9.99 3.44
CA LEU A 23 4.32 8.62 3.48
C LEU A 23 3.63 8.32 4.82
N TRP A 24 4.16 8.82 5.93
CA TRP A 24 3.59 8.56 7.25
C TRP A 24 2.19 9.14 7.39
N ASP A 25 1.95 10.34 6.86
CA ASP A 25 0.64 10.95 6.90
C ASP A 25 -0.33 10.30 5.91
N ALA A 26 0.15 9.84 4.76
CA ALA A 26 -0.64 9.04 3.83
C ALA A 26 -1.10 7.71 4.46
N LEU A 27 -0.21 7.04 5.21
CA LEU A 27 -0.53 5.79 5.92
C LEU A 27 -1.55 6.02 7.04
N LYS A 28 -1.43 7.09 7.83
CA LYS A 28 -2.40 7.43 8.89
C LYS A 28 -3.81 7.68 8.35
N ARG A 29 -3.92 8.20 7.12
CA ARG A 29 -5.20 8.50 6.46
C ARG A 29 -5.78 7.29 5.73
N LEU A 30 -5.05 6.19 5.63
CA LEU A 30 -5.46 5.04 4.84
C LEU A 30 -6.59 4.26 5.53
N PRO A 31 -7.73 4.03 4.86
CA PRO A 31 -8.82 3.23 5.42
C PRO A 31 -8.39 1.80 5.75
N ARG A 32 -8.98 1.22 6.79
CA ARG A 32 -8.73 -0.19 7.16
C ARG A 32 -9.11 -1.13 6.02
N GLY A 33 -8.28 -2.15 5.79
CA GLY A 33 -8.47 -3.11 4.70
C GLY A 33 -7.92 -2.65 3.34
N SER A 34 -7.25 -1.50 3.29
CA SER A 34 -6.46 -1.08 2.13
C SER A 34 -5.09 -1.78 2.12
N GLY A 35 -4.52 -1.94 0.93
CA GLY A 35 -3.18 -2.48 0.73
C GLY A 35 -2.16 -1.38 0.46
N VAL A 36 -0.88 -1.69 0.67
CA VAL A 36 0.23 -0.79 0.40
C VAL A 36 1.23 -1.53 -0.49
N ILE A 37 1.65 -0.90 -1.60
CA ILE A 37 2.66 -1.43 -2.52
C ILE A 37 3.91 -0.57 -2.38
N PHE A 38 4.99 -1.18 -1.91
CA PHE A 38 6.27 -0.51 -1.81
C PHE A 38 7.02 -0.58 -3.15
N ARG A 39 7.14 0.57 -3.83
CA ARG A 39 8.03 0.69 -5.00
C ARG A 39 9.36 1.26 -4.53
N HIS A 40 10.29 0.37 -4.20
CA HIS A 40 11.69 0.73 -4.00
C HIS A 40 12.46 0.19 -5.19
N TYR A 41 12.81 1.07 -6.13
CA TYR A 41 13.75 0.71 -7.18
C TYR A 41 15.13 0.73 -6.52
N GLY A 42 15.59 -0.45 -6.10
CA GLY A 42 16.99 -0.62 -5.78
C GLY A 42 17.79 -0.37 -7.05
N VAL A 43 18.20 0.87 -7.28
CA VAL A 43 19.31 1.14 -8.19
C VAL A 43 20.54 0.69 -7.43
N ALA A 44 20.81 -0.61 -7.53
CA ALA A 44 22.12 -1.18 -7.29
C ALA A 44 23.01 -0.94 -8.51
#